data_AF-A0A098Q0Q4-F1
#
_entry.id   AF-A0A098Q0Q4-F1
#
_cell.length_a   1.000
_cell.length_b   1.000
_cell.length_c   1.000
_cell.angle_alpha   90.00
_cell.angle_beta   90.00
_cell.angle_gamma   90.00
#
_symmetry.space_group_name_H-M   'P 1'
#
loop_
_entity.id
_entity.type
_entity.pdbx_description
1 polymer ?
#
loop_
_entity_poly.entity_id
_entity_poly.type
_entity_poly.pdbx_seq_one_letter_code
_entity_poly.pdbx_strand_id
1 'polypeptide(L)'
;MKPSVIASCFVLLGVIGHARAEDPIATDRPDFVESSLTVGDRRVQVETSVAWERDDVVDAYSTPTLLRYGLGQTWELRLETDGWQRIDLPGDALVSGMSDVSLGIKHHLASSDDGKTSLAWLLHVDLPSGAQALRGHGARPSFRLVAEWELSDSISAGMMPGVIWDDDGQGNRYTAGIFGAVLGKAWNDRVRSFVEVALPQIARSDDGGTVAQLDVGSAWLLSNDVQLDTVYSRGLNDRSPEHALGVGLSFRF
;
A
#
# COMPACT_ATOMS: atom_id res chain seq x y z
N MET A 1 -12.47 -30.45 22.33
CA MET A 1 -11.58 -30.71 21.18
C MET A 1 -10.81 -29.43 20.93
N LYS A 2 -9.48 -29.44 21.07
CA LYS A 2 -8.62 -28.25 21.04
C LYS A 2 -8.31 -27.87 19.59
N PRO A 3 -8.38 -26.59 19.18
CA PRO A 3 -7.93 -26.17 17.86
C PRO A 3 -6.40 -26.02 17.90
N SER A 4 -5.70 -26.84 17.13
CA SER A 4 -4.27 -26.71 16.88
C SER A 4 -4.07 -25.73 15.72
N VAL A 5 -3.76 -24.48 16.04
CA VAL A 5 -3.29 -23.50 15.05
C VAL A 5 -1.84 -23.84 14.74
N ILE A 6 -1.59 -24.38 13.54
CA ILE A 6 -0.24 -24.59 13.02
C ILE A 6 0.22 -23.26 12.42
N ALA A 7 0.98 -22.50 13.20
CA ALA A 7 1.78 -21.39 12.69
C ALA A 7 2.92 -21.98 11.85
N SER A 8 2.80 -21.88 10.52
CA SER A 8 3.88 -22.28 9.61
C SER A 8 4.81 -21.09 9.41
N CYS A 9 5.85 -21.01 10.25
CA CYS A 9 7.01 -20.15 10.00
C CYS A 9 7.77 -20.68 8.77
N PHE A 10 7.60 -20.02 7.62
CA PHE A 10 8.53 -20.22 6.51
C PHE A 10 9.82 -19.43 6.78
N VAL A 11 10.75 -20.12 7.45
CA VAL A 11 12.17 -19.76 7.44
C VAL A 11 12.73 -20.15 6.08
N LEU A 12 12.98 -19.16 5.24
CA LEU A 12 13.82 -19.30 4.05
C LEU A 12 14.90 -18.22 4.12
N LEU A 13 15.84 -18.42 5.06
CA LEU A 13 17.14 -17.74 5.06
C LEU A 13 17.98 -18.32 3.91
N GLY A 14 17.72 -17.82 2.70
CA GLY A 14 18.65 -17.93 1.59
C GLY A 14 19.76 -16.90 1.78
N VAL A 15 21.00 -17.36 1.84
CA VAL A 15 22.21 -16.53 1.86
C VAL A 15 22.27 -15.71 0.57
N ILE A 16 21.78 -14.48 0.62
CA ILE A 16 22.07 -13.44 -0.36
C ILE A 16 23.12 -12.54 0.31
N GLY A 17 24.28 -12.43 -0.31
CA GLY A 17 25.36 -11.61 0.21
C GLY A 17 24.87 -10.18 0.41
N HIS A 18 24.90 -9.69 1.65
CA HIS A 18 24.60 -8.30 1.97
C HIS A 18 25.68 -7.38 1.38
N ALA A 19 25.57 -7.08 0.09
CA ALA A 19 26.07 -5.81 -0.40
C ALA A 19 25.22 -4.74 0.32
N ARG A 20 25.79 -4.06 1.32
CA ARG A 20 25.11 -2.93 1.94
C ARG A 20 24.84 -1.91 0.84
N ALA A 21 23.57 -1.63 0.58
CA ALA A 21 23.22 -0.53 -0.28
C ALA A 21 23.73 0.79 0.32
N GLU A 22 24.31 1.66 -0.49
CA GLU A 22 24.74 3.00 -0.05
C GLU A 22 23.53 3.85 0.32
N ASP A 23 22.42 3.72 -0.42
CA ASP A 23 21.19 4.47 -0.20
C ASP A 23 20.16 3.71 0.64
N PRO A 24 19.32 4.42 1.43
CA PRO A 24 18.17 3.85 2.11
C PRO A 24 17.18 3.11 1.20
N ILE A 25 16.35 2.28 1.82
CA ILE A 25 15.21 1.63 1.17
C ILE A 25 14.12 2.67 0.89
N ALA A 26 13.55 2.64 -0.31
CA ALA A 26 12.40 3.47 -0.69
C ALA A 26 11.15 2.59 -0.71
N THR A 27 10.28 2.76 0.27
CA THR A 27 9.07 1.95 0.45
C THR A 27 7.85 2.69 -0.09
N ASP A 28 6.83 1.94 -0.50
CA ASP A 28 5.51 2.50 -0.77
C ASP A 28 4.66 2.55 0.52
N ARG A 29 5.18 2.01 1.63
CA ARG A 29 4.57 2.07 2.97
C ARG A 29 5.27 3.07 3.90
N PRO A 30 4.56 3.58 4.93
CA PRO A 30 3.18 3.26 5.30
C PRO A 30 2.12 4.28 4.80
N ASP A 31 2.51 5.19 3.93
CA ASP A 31 1.66 6.16 3.23
C ASP A 31 0.77 5.47 2.18
N PHE A 32 -0.33 6.12 1.81
CA PHE A 32 -1.20 5.76 0.70
C PHE A 32 -0.62 6.23 -0.65
N VAL A 33 0.00 7.41 -0.68
CA VAL A 33 0.79 7.90 -1.83
C VAL A 33 2.02 7.03 -1.97
N GLU A 34 2.02 6.22 -3.03
CA GLU A 34 3.13 5.35 -3.37
C GLU A 34 4.35 6.18 -3.82
N SER A 35 5.58 5.64 -3.66
CA SER A 35 6.78 6.35 -4.09
C SER A 35 6.94 6.34 -5.61
N SER A 36 7.46 7.43 -6.16
CA SER A 36 7.84 7.56 -7.57
C SER A 36 9.17 6.85 -7.91
N LEU A 37 9.90 6.39 -6.91
CA LEU A 37 11.15 5.66 -7.09
C LEU A 37 10.89 4.16 -7.33
N THR A 38 11.76 3.55 -8.14
CA THR A 38 11.80 2.09 -8.29
C THR A 38 12.81 1.48 -7.33
N VAL A 39 12.67 0.18 -7.07
CA VAL A 39 13.63 -0.57 -6.23
C VAL A 39 15.03 -0.70 -6.83
N GLY A 40 15.23 -0.38 -8.12
CA GLY A 40 16.52 -0.45 -8.82
C GLY A 40 16.85 -1.82 -9.44
N ASP A 41 17.87 -1.86 -10.31
CA ASP A 41 18.12 -3.01 -11.19
C ASP A 41 18.39 -4.30 -10.41
N ARG A 42 17.60 -5.34 -10.72
CA ARG A 42 17.70 -6.69 -10.14
C ARG A 42 17.56 -6.72 -8.61
N ARG A 43 16.94 -5.71 -8.01
CA ARG A 43 16.62 -5.70 -6.59
C ARG A 43 15.23 -6.25 -6.32
N VAL A 44 15.10 -6.97 -5.22
CA VAL A 44 13.82 -7.46 -4.72
C VAL A 44 13.50 -6.71 -3.44
N GLN A 45 12.27 -6.21 -3.31
CA GLN A 45 11.78 -5.61 -2.08
C GLN A 45 10.47 -6.26 -1.66
N VAL A 46 10.34 -6.56 -0.37
CA VAL A 46 9.12 -7.09 0.23
C VAL A 46 8.67 -6.11 1.30
N GLU A 47 7.44 -5.64 1.21
CA GLU A 47 6.79 -4.77 2.17
C GLU A 47 5.60 -5.52 2.73
N THR A 48 5.62 -5.89 4.02
CA THR A 48 4.55 -6.68 4.64
C THR A 48 4.08 -6.02 5.92
N SER A 49 2.83 -6.21 6.29
CA SER A 49 2.25 -5.56 7.47
C SER A 49 1.15 -6.39 8.11
N VAL A 50 0.78 -6.00 9.33
CA VAL A 50 -0.50 -6.35 9.93
C VAL A 50 -1.30 -5.06 10.04
N ALA A 51 -2.54 -5.10 9.58
CA ALA A 51 -3.46 -3.98 9.71
C ALA A 51 -4.73 -4.41 10.44
N TRP A 52 -5.31 -3.46 11.16
CA TRP A 52 -6.60 -3.55 11.80
C TRP A 52 -7.44 -2.35 11.40
N GLU A 53 -8.71 -2.59 11.09
CA GLU A 53 -9.69 -1.56 10.78
C GLU A 53 -10.94 -1.77 11.63
N ARG A 54 -11.58 -0.67 12.03
CA ARG A 54 -12.87 -0.66 12.71
C ARG A 54 -13.84 0.26 12.01
N ASP A 55 -15.03 -0.27 11.78
CA ASP A 55 -16.20 0.46 11.30
C ASP A 55 -17.40 0.07 12.16
N ASP A 56 -17.84 0.97 13.04
CA ASP A 56 -18.85 0.73 14.08
C ASP A 56 -18.54 -0.53 14.92
N VAL A 57 -19.29 -1.61 14.73
CA VAL A 57 -19.13 -2.89 15.44
C VAL A 57 -18.35 -3.94 14.65
N VAL A 58 -17.90 -3.60 13.44
CA VAL A 58 -17.13 -4.48 12.55
C VAL A 58 -15.64 -4.24 12.77
N ASP A 59 -14.92 -5.32 13.06
CA ASP A 59 -13.45 -5.31 13.12
C ASP A 59 -12.90 -6.13 11.95
N ALA A 60 -11.97 -5.57 11.19
CA ALA A 60 -11.25 -6.26 10.14
C ALA A 60 -9.75 -6.33 10.44
N TYR A 61 -9.14 -7.47 10.13
CA TYR A 61 -7.70 -7.70 10.24
C TYR A 61 -7.18 -8.20 8.91
N SER A 62 -6.04 -7.67 8.47
CA SER A 62 -5.40 -8.07 7.21
C SER A 62 -3.89 -8.22 7.36
N THR A 63 -3.26 -8.88 6.38
CA THR A 63 -1.80 -9.01 6.32
C THR A 63 -1.25 -8.51 4.98
N PRO A 64 -1.40 -7.20 4.66
CA PRO A 64 -1.02 -6.68 3.35
C PRO A 64 0.45 -6.96 3.04
N THR A 65 0.71 -7.39 1.81
CA THR A 65 2.05 -7.72 1.34
C THR A 65 2.22 -7.28 -0.11
N LEU A 66 3.30 -6.54 -0.36
CA LEU A 66 3.74 -6.08 -1.66
C LEU A 66 5.14 -6.63 -1.94
N LEU A 67 5.28 -7.34 -3.06
CA LEU A 67 6.55 -7.76 -3.63
C LEU A 67 6.87 -6.89 -4.84
N ARG A 68 8.07 -6.34 -4.87
CA ARG A 68 8.57 -5.44 -5.91
C ARG A 68 9.86 -6.00 -6.49
N TYR A 69 9.98 -5.96 -7.81
CA TYR A 69 11.18 -6.40 -8.50
C TYR A 69 11.60 -5.41 -9.59
N GLY A 70 12.82 -4.89 -9.49
CA GLY A 70 13.32 -3.88 -10.41
C GLY A 70 13.92 -4.46 -11.69
N LEU A 71 13.57 -3.84 -12.81
CA LEU A 71 14.06 -4.11 -14.16
C LEU A 71 14.81 -2.88 -14.68
N GLY A 72 16.13 -2.87 -14.58
CA GLY A 72 16.90 -1.65 -14.78
C GLY A 72 16.60 -0.61 -13.70
N GLN A 73 16.88 0.66 -14.00
CA GLN A 73 16.73 1.76 -13.03
C GLN A 73 15.35 2.43 -13.06
N THR A 74 14.52 2.12 -14.06
CA THR A 74 13.28 2.87 -14.31
C THR A 74 12.02 2.02 -14.32
N TRP A 75 12.12 0.69 -14.36
CA TRP A 75 10.97 -0.20 -14.37
C TRP A 75 10.93 -1.08 -13.12
N GLU A 76 9.71 -1.35 -12.66
CA GLU A 76 9.47 -2.24 -11.53
C GLU A 76 8.22 -3.08 -11.80
N LEU A 77 8.31 -4.38 -11.52
CA LEU A 77 7.20 -5.32 -11.49
C LEU A 77 6.69 -5.46 -10.06
N ARG A 78 5.37 -5.59 -9.90
CA ARG A 78 4.71 -5.57 -8.60
C ARG A 78 3.71 -6.70 -8.48
N LEU A 79 3.68 -7.31 -7.31
CA LEU A 79 2.71 -8.32 -6.90
C LEU A 79 2.21 -7.94 -5.51
N GLU A 80 0.92 -7.61 -5.40
CA GLU A 80 0.34 -7.04 -4.19
C GLU A 80 -0.89 -7.84 -3.75
N THR A 81 -1.16 -7.86 -2.44
CA THR A 81 -2.39 -8.41 -1.87
C THR A 81 -2.60 -7.84 -0.48
N ASP A 82 -3.86 -7.67 -0.06
CA ASP A 82 -4.20 -7.43 1.36
C ASP A 82 -3.96 -8.69 2.23
N GLY A 83 -3.53 -9.80 1.61
CA GLY A 83 -3.12 -11.00 2.28
C GLY A 83 -4.29 -11.77 2.87
N TRP A 84 -4.11 -12.36 4.05
CA TRP A 84 -5.19 -13.03 4.75
C TRP A 84 -6.06 -11.99 5.46
N GLN A 85 -7.35 -11.97 5.16
CA GLN A 85 -8.33 -11.13 5.83
C GLN A 85 -9.20 -11.93 6.80
N ARG A 86 -9.58 -11.28 7.90
CA ARG A 86 -10.58 -11.72 8.87
C ARG A 86 -11.47 -10.53 9.20
N ILE A 87 -12.75 -10.64 8.93
CA ILE A 87 -13.77 -9.62 9.20
C ILE A 87 -14.76 -10.20 10.20
N ASP A 88 -14.77 -9.65 11.40
CA ASP A 88 -15.69 -9.97 12.49
C ASP A 88 -16.94 -9.09 12.34
N LEU A 89 -18.08 -9.72 12.05
CA LEU A 89 -19.37 -9.06 11.77
C LEU A 89 -20.31 -9.15 13.00
N PRO A 90 -21.31 -8.26 13.11
CA PRO A 90 -22.31 -8.35 14.17
C PRO A 90 -23.05 -9.70 14.19
N GLY A 91 -23.32 -10.20 15.39
CA GLY A 91 -24.03 -11.46 15.60
C GLY A 91 -23.16 -12.72 15.47
N ASP A 92 -21.88 -12.64 15.86
CA ASP A 92 -20.88 -13.72 15.81
C ASP A 92 -20.60 -14.29 14.40
N ALA A 93 -20.97 -13.54 13.36
CA ALA A 93 -20.64 -13.89 11.98
C ALA A 93 -19.18 -13.54 11.66
N LEU A 94 -18.53 -14.37 10.84
CA LEU A 94 -17.14 -14.22 10.47
C LEU A 94 -16.95 -14.49 8.98
N VAL A 95 -16.23 -13.58 8.32
CA VAL A 95 -15.71 -13.80 6.97
C VAL A 95 -14.19 -13.84 7.04
N SER A 96 -13.56 -14.85 6.43
CA SER A 96 -12.10 -14.90 6.38
C SER A 96 -11.62 -15.62 5.12
N GLY A 97 -10.43 -15.24 4.66
CA GLY A 97 -9.80 -15.87 3.51
C GLY A 97 -8.67 -15.02 2.93
N MET A 98 -8.07 -15.52 1.85
CA MET A 98 -7.13 -14.72 1.09
C MET A 98 -7.85 -13.64 0.29
N SER A 99 -7.23 -12.47 0.22
CA SER A 99 -7.65 -11.34 -0.61
C SER A 99 -7.29 -11.59 -2.07
N ASP A 100 -7.78 -10.71 -2.93
CA ASP A 100 -7.34 -10.66 -4.32
C ASP A 100 -5.84 -10.37 -4.42
N VAL A 101 -5.26 -10.81 -5.54
CA VAL A 101 -3.88 -10.52 -5.92
C VAL A 101 -3.91 -9.49 -7.03
N SER A 102 -3.11 -8.44 -6.87
CA SER A 102 -2.87 -7.42 -7.88
C SER A 102 -1.55 -7.68 -8.60
N LEU A 103 -1.57 -7.52 -9.92
CA LEU A 103 -0.35 -7.46 -10.73
C LEU A 103 -0.13 -6.01 -11.17
N GLY A 104 1.10 -5.52 -11.00
CA GLY A 104 1.43 -4.14 -11.29
C GLY A 104 2.73 -3.93 -12.05
N ILE A 105 2.80 -2.80 -12.72
CA ILE A 105 4.03 -2.23 -13.26
C ILE A 105 4.15 -0.77 -12.82
N LYS A 106 5.36 -0.34 -12.50
CA LYS A 106 5.71 1.05 -12.21
C LYS A 106 6.82 1.48 -13.18
N HIS A 107 6.68 2.68 -13.73
CA HIS A 107 7.72 3.30 -14.53
C HIS A 107 8.07 4.68 -13.97
N HIS A 108 9.32 4.82 -13.54
CA HIS A 108 9.91 6.10 -13.19
C HIS A 108 10.14 6.90 -14.48
N LEU A 109 9.49 8.06 -14.59
CA LEU A 109 9.52 8.89 -15.79
C LEU A 109 10.73 9.82 -15.81
N ALA A 110 10.91 10.58 -14.73
CA ALA A 110 11.93 11.59 -14.65
C ALA A 110 12.15 12.02 -13.20
N SER A 111 13.37 12.49 -12.94
CA SER A 111 13.68 13.35 -11.81
C SER A 111 14.23 14.68 -12.33
N SER A 112 14.00 15.77 -11.60
CA SER A 112 14.61 17.07 -11.93
C SER A 112 16.14 17.00 -11.79
N ASP A 113 16.85 17.91 -12.46
CA ASP A 113 18.33 17.94 -12.43
C ASP A 113 18.89 18.13 -11.01
N ASP A 114 18.14 18.77 -10.11
CA ASP A 114 18.47 18.93 -8.70
C ASP A 114 17.99 17.77 -7.81
N GLY A 115 17.35 16.76 -8.39
CA GLY A 115 16.81 15.59 -7.71
C GLY A 115 15.59 15.86 -6.82
N LYS A 116 15.10 17.10 -6.77
CA LYS A 116 14.05 17.50 -5.83
C LYS A 116 12.65 17.21 -6.31
N THR A 117 12.45 16.90 -7.58
CA THR A 117 11.14 16.53 -8.13
C THR A 117 11.26 15.18 -8.78
N SER A 118 10.29 14.30 -8.55
CA SER A 118 10.28 12.98 -9.14
C SER A 118 8.88 12.58 -9.60
N LEU A 119 8.79 11.84 -10.70
CA LEU A 119 7.53 11.49 -11.34
C LEU A 119 7.55 10.02 -11.78
N ALA A 120 6.46 9.32 -11.51
CA ALA A 120 6.21 7.98 -12.01
C ALA A 120 4.75 7.80 -12.42
N TRP A 121 4.52 6.73 -13.18
CA TRP A 121 3.17 6.19 -13.36
C TRP A 121 3.14 4.72 -13.01
N LEU A 122 1.96 4.26 -12.63
CA LEU A 122 1.69 2.89 -12.25
C LEU A 122 0.44 2.38 -12.95
N LEU A 123 0.48 1.11 -13.32
CA LEU A 123 -0.67 0.37 -13.82
C LEU A 123 -0.80 -0.90 -13.00
N HIS A 124 -2.01 -1.15 -12.50
CA HIS A 124 -2.36 -2.36 -11.76
C HIS A 124 -3.56 -3.05 -12.37
N VAL A 125 -3.71 -4.34 -12.04
CA VAL A 125 -4.94 -5.08 -12.24
C VAL A 125 -5.17 -6.00 -11.05
N ASP A 126 -6.24 -5.74 -10.30
CA ASP A 126 -6.71 -6.64 -9.25
C ASP A 126 -7.46 -7.80 -9.90
N LEU A 127 -7.03 -9.01 -9.60
CA LEU A 127 -7.60 -10.25 -10.13
C LEU A 127 -8.52 -10.88 -9.08
N PRO A 128 -9.67 -11.46 -9.47
CA PRO A 128 -10.66 -12.04 -8.54
C PRO A 128 -10.20 -13.43 -8.05
N SER A 129 -9.00 -13.49 -7.50
CA SER A 129 -8.28 -14.70 -7.05
C SER A 129 -8.50 -15.02 -5.58
N GLY A 130 -9.07 -14.09 -4.82
CA GLY A 130 -9.34 -14.25 -3.40
C GLY A 130 -10.47 -15.23 -3.08
N ALA A 131 -10.75 -15.38 -1.79
CA ALA A 131 -11.88 -16.15 -1.29
C ALA A 131 -13.20 -15.57 -1.81
N GLN A 132 -14.20 -16.42 -2.04
CA GLN A 132 -15.45 -16.02 -2.68
C GLN A 132 -16.16 -14.83 -2.00
N ALA A 133 -16.06 -14.73 -0.67
CA ALA A 133 -16.69 -13.66 0.11
C ALA A 133 -15.86 -12.35 0.17
N LEU A 134 -14.61 -12.37 -0.33
CA LEU A 134 -13.66 -11.24 -0.26
C LEU A 134 -13.23 -10.75 -1.65
N ARG A 135 -13.30 -11.61 -2.67
CA ARG A 135 -12.87 -11.26 -4.03
C ARG A 135 -13.79 -10.24 -4.67
N GLY A 136 -13.20 -9.34 -5.45
CA GLY A 136 -13.94 -8.44 -6.32
C GLY A 136 -14.55 -9.14 -7.53
N HIS A 137 -15.19 -8.34 -8.37
CA HIS A 137 -15.91 -8.82 -9.56
C HIS A 137 -15.11 -8.56 -10.83
N GLY A 138 -14.60 -9.64 -11.43
CA GLY A 138 -13.79 -9.55 -12.65
C GLY A 138 -12.42 -8.89 -12.40
N ALA A 139 -11.73 -8.56 -13.49
CA ALA A 139 -10.45 -7.87 -13.44
C ALA A 139 -10.68 -6.36 -13.31
N ARG A 140 -10.01 -5.74 -12.33
CA ARG A 140 -10.20 -4.33 -11.97
C ARG A 140 -8.91 -3.56 -12.22
N PRO A 141 -8.71 -3.00 -13.44
CA PRO A 141 -7.51 -2.26 -13.75
C PRO A 141 -7.53 -0.88 -13.10
N SER A 142 -6.37 -0.41 -12.65
CA SER A 142 -6.19 0.97 -12.19
C SER A 142 -4.93 1.59 -12.76
N PHE A 143 -4.97 2.91 -12.92
CA PHE A 143 -3.86 3.74 -13.36
C PHE A 143 -3.64 4.86 -12.36
N ARG A 144 -2.38 5.09 -11.98
CA ARG A 144 -1.98 6.14 -11.03
C ARG A 144 -0.80 6.91 -11.57
N LEU A 145 -0.78 8.21 -11.32
CA LEU A 145 0.38 9.06 -11.48
C LEU A 145 0.88 9.42 -10.08
N VAL A 146 2.19 9.45 -9.86
CA VAL A 146 2.79 9.87 -8.61
C VAL A 146 3.79 10.97 -8.91
N ALA A 147 3.67 12.08 -8.19
CA ALA A 147 4.66 13.16 -8.18
C ALA A 147 5.12 13.44 -6.76
N GLU A 148 6.43 13.58 -6.57
CA GLU A 148 7.06 13.87 -5.28
C GLU A 148 7.96 15.11 -5.39
N TRP A 149 8.04 15.88 -4.31
CA TRP A 149 8.86 17.08 -4.20
C TRP A 149 9.59 17.16 -2.86
N GLU A 150 10.88 17.46 -2.89
CA GLU A 150 11.68 17.89 -1.74
C GLU A 150 11.53 19.40 -1.55
N LEU A 151 10.73 19.82 -0.58
CA LEU A 151 10.45 21.23 -0.29
C LEU A 151 11.58 21.90 0.50
N SER A 152 12.30 21.12 1.31
CA SER A 152 13.51 21.50 2.06
C SER A 152 14.29 20.25 2.46
N ASP A 153 15.44 20.40 3.11
CA ASP A 153 16.27 19.28 3.58
C ASP A 153 15.58 18.30 4.54
N SER A 154 14.39 18.64 5.06
CA SER A 154 13.64 17.81 6.01
C SER A 154 12.14 17.72 5.72
N ILE A 155 11.66 18.33 4.63
CA ILE A 155 10.22 18.35 4.31
C ILE A 155 10.03 17.94 2.86
N SER A 156 9.19 16.94 2.65
CA SER A 156 8.79 16.46 1.34
C SER A 156 7.27 16.55 1.18
N ALA A 157 6.82 16.52 -0.08
CA ALA A 157 5.42 16.46 -0.45
C ALA A 157 5.21 15.42 -1.56
N GLY A 158 4.06 14.75 -1.55
CA GLY A 158 3.70 13.79 -2.58
C GLY A 158 2.23 13.94 -2.98
N MET A 159 1.92 13.64 -4.24
CA MET A 159 0.55 13.59 -4.76
C MET A 159 0.37 12.40 -5.69
N MET A 160 -0.79 11.75 -5.59
CA MET A 160 -1.12 10.58 -6.39
C MET A 160 -2.57 10.61 -6.90
N PRO A 161 -2.86 11.26 -8.05
CA PRO A 161 -4.13 11.06 -8.73
C PRO A 161 -4.15 9.73 -9.48
N GLY A 162 -5.32 9.11 -9.54
CA GLY A 162 -5.53 7.88 -10.29
C GLY A 162 -6.98 7.63 -10.66
N VAL A 163 -7.20 6.55 -11.40
CA VAL A 163 -8.51 6.05 -11.80
C VAL A 163 -8.52 4.53 -11.70
N ILE A 164 -9.67 3.97 -11.34
CA ILE A 164 -9.91 2.53 -11.31
C ILE A 164 -11.23 2.21 -12.02
N TRP A 165 -11.22 1.10 -12.76
CA TRP A 165 -12.43 0.49 -13.29
C TRP A 165 -12.85 -0.67 -12.40
N ASP A 166 -14.07 -0.62 -11.89
CA ASP A 166 -14.62 -1.63 -10.99
C ASP A 166 -16.04 -2.04 -11.45
N ASP A 167 -16.60 -3.07 -10.82
CA ASP A 167 -17.90 -3.67 -11.09
C ASP A 167 -18.69 -3.78 -9.78
N ASP A 168 -19.93 -3.32 -9.80
CA ASP A 168 -20.82 -3.25 -8.63
C ASP A 168 -21.33 -4.62 -8.14
N GLY A 169 -20.89 -5.71 -8.76
CA GLY A 169 -21.34 -7.09 -8.48
C GLY A 169 -22.68 -7.44 -9.09
N GLN A 170 -23.35 -6.48 -9.73
CA GLN A 170 -24.57 -6.66 -10.52
C GLN A 170 -24.26 -6.67 -12.03
N GLY A 171 -22.98 -6.57 -12.40
CA GLY A 171 -22.51 -6.55 -13.79
C GLY A 171 -22.47 -5.15 -14.40
N ASN A 172 -22.70 -4.10 -13.61
CA ASN A 172 -22.50 -2.73 -14.07
C ASN A 172 -21.07 -2.30 -13.74
N ARG A 173 -20.34 -1.90 -14.78
CA ARG A 173 -19.01 -1.33 -14.62
C ARG A 173 -19.10 0.17 -14.37
N TYR A 174 -18.32 0.64 -13.41
CA TYR A 174 -18.16 2.05 -13.12
C TYR A 174 -16.68 2.44 -13.09
N THR A 175 -16.43 3.73 -13.03
CA THR A 175 -15.09 4.30 -12.89
C THR A 175 -15.07 5.16 -11.66
N ALA A 176 -14.08 4.95 -10.80
CA ALA A 176 -13.85 5.76 -9.61
C ALA A 176 -12.51 6.48 -9.72
N GLY A 177 -12.41 7.66 -9.11
CA GLY A 177 -11.15 8.36 -8.92
C GLY A 177 -10.39 7.82 -7.72
N ILE A 178 -9.07 7.93 -7.77
CA ILE A 178 -8.15 7.73 -6.65
C ILE A 178 -7.41 9.05 -6.45
N PHE A 179 -7.22 9.46 -5.20
CA PHE A 179 -6.40 10.63 -4.91
C PHE A 179 -5.70 10.49 -3.57
N GLY A 180 -4.41 10.77 -3.53
CA GLY A 180 -3.63 10.91 -2.29
C GLY A 180 -2.81 12.20 -2.30
N ALA A 181 -2.62 12.80 -1.13
CA ALA A 181 -1.68 13.89 -0.93
C ALA A 181 -1.02 13.78 0.44
N VAL A 182 0.31 13.77 0.47
CA VAL A 182 1.12 13.53 1.66
C VAL A 182 2.11 14.67 1.89
N LEU A 183 2.34 15.01 3.15
CA LEU A 183 3.45 15.85 3.62
C LEU A 183 4.33 15.04 4.57
N GLY A 184 5.59 14.86 4.19
CA GLY A 184 6.60 14.15 4.95
C GLY A 184 7.50 15.11 5.73
N LYS A 185 7.97 14.65 6.89
CA LYS A 185 9.02 15.30 7.68
C LYS A 185 10.08 14.30 8.11
N ALA A 186 11.32 14.52 7.69
CA ALA A 186 12.48 13.81 8.20
C ALA A 186 12.95 14.47 9.51
N TRP A 187 13.06 13.69 10.57
CA TRP A 187 13.59 14.15 11.87
C TRP A 187 15.11 13.96 11.95
N ASN A 188 15.60 12.95 11.24
CA ASN A 188 17.00 12.60 11.02
C ASN A 188 17.06 11.58 9.88
N ASP A 189 18.27 11.11 9.55
CA ASP A 189 18.52 10.15 8.46
C ASP A 189 17.81 8.81 8.57
N ARG A 190 17.17 8.50 9.72
CA ARG A 190 16.51 7.22 9.98
C ARG A 190 15.05 7.31 10.34
N VAL A 191 14.53 8.49 10.67
CA VAL A 191 13.17 8.63 11.20
C VAL A 191 12.42 9.70 10.44
N ARG A 192 11.33 9.30 9.80
CA ARG A 192 10.37 10.20 9.16
C ARG A 192 8.98 10.04 9.76
N SER A 193 8.21 11.11 9.71
CA SER A 193 6.77 11.09 9.96
C SER A 193 6.04 11.76 8.80
N PHE A 194 4.75 11.50 8.66
CA PHE A 194 3.94 12.14 7.63
C PHE A 194 2.52 12.38 8.12
N VAL A 195 1.84 13.27 7.40
CA VAL A 195 0.40 13.44 7.43
C VAL A 195 -0.11 13.38 5.99
N GLU A 196 -1.24 12.70 5.78
CA GLU A 196 -1.75 12.43 4.46
C GLU A 196 -3.28 12.46 4.42
N VAL A 197 -3.82 12.91 3.30
CA VAL A 197 -5.23 12.71 2.96
C VAL A 197 -5.30 11.67 1.85
N ALA A 198 -6.00 10.58 2.12
CA ALA A 198 -6.20 9.47 1.19
C ALA A 198 -7.68 9.38 0.79
N LEU A 199 -7.92 9.34 -0.52
CA LEU A 199 -9.21 9.05 -1.12
C LEU A 199 -9.05 7.83 -2.03
N PRO A 200 -9.09 6.60 -1.48
CA PRO A 200 -8.94 5.38 -2.26
C PRO A 200 -10.09 5.17 -3.25
N GLN A 201 -11.23 5.82 -3.03
CA GLN A 201 -12.36 5.81 -3.95
C GLN A 201 -13.06 7.17 -3.98
N ILE A 202 -13.24 7.72 -5.17
CA ILE A 202 -14.09 8.89 -5.47
C ILE A 202 -15.10 8.43 -6.51
N ALA A 203 -16.27 8.00 -6.07
CA ALA A 203 -17.34 7.47 -6.92
C ALA A 203 -18.67 8.18 -6.63
N ARG A 204 -19.66 7.98 -7.50
CA ARG A 204 -21.02 8.46 -7.25
C ARG A 204 -21.64 7.65 -6.12
N SER A 205 -22.66 8.20 -5.44
CA SER A 205 -23.32 7.50 -4.33
C SER A 205 -23.92 6.15 -4.72
N ASP A 206 -24.39 6.02 -5.97
CA ASP A 206 -24.94 4.77 -6.50
C ASP A 206 -23.85 3.70 -6.73
N ASP A 207 -22.59 4.13 -6.85
CA ASP A 207 -21.39 3.31 -7.09
C ASP A 207 -20.54 3.17 -5.80
N GLY A 208 -21.18 3.24 -4.62
CA GLY A 208 -20.50 3.13 -3.31
C GLY A 208 -20.02 4.44 -2.69
N GLY A 209 -19.94 5.53 -3.47
CA GLY A 209 -19.59 6.87 -2.99
C GLY A 209 -18.11 7.09 -2.74
N THR A 210 -17.78 8.20 -2.07
CA THR A 210 -16.41 8.58 -1.75
C THR A 210 -15.95 7.99 -0.43
N VAL A 211 -14.80 7.34 -0.41
CA VAL A 211 -14.06 6.94 0.79
C VAL A 211 -12.92 7.95 0.99
N ALA A 212 -12.80 8.54 2.17
CA ALA A 212 -11.83 9.58 2.47
C ALA A 212 -11.29 9.42 3.90
N GLN A 213 -9.97 9.47 4.04
CA GLN A 213 -9.26 9.21 5.29
C GLN A 213 -8.17 10.27 5.51
N LEU A 214 -7.85 10.49 6.79
CA LEU A 214 -6.68 11.26 7.21
C LEU A 214 -5.73 10.31 7.93
N ASP A 215 -4.51 10.25 7.42
CA ASP A 215 -3.49 9.32 7.86
C ASP A 215 -2.35 10.07 8.53
N VAL A 216 -1.82 9.50 9.61
CA VAL A 216 -0.61 9.94 10.26
C VAL A 216 0.23 8.73 10.59
N GLY A 217 1.50 8.77 10.24
CA GLY A 217 2.38 7.64 10.48
C GLY A 217 3.83 8.05 10.65
N SER A 218 4.65 7.05 10.88
CA SER A 218 6.09 7.18 11.00
C SER A 218 6.79 5.93 10.50
N ALA A 219 7.99 6.14 9.96
CA ALA A 219 8.84 5.09 9.46
C ALA A 219 10.25 5.24 10.03
N TRP A 220 10.85 4.11 10.38
CA TRP A 220 12.16 3.99 11.02
C TRP A 220 13.04 3.03 10.23
N LEU A 221 14.19 3.54 9.77
CA LEU A 221 15.23 2.72 9.14
C LEU A 221 16.03 1.99 10.22
N LEU A 222 15.89 0.67 10.26
CA LEU A 222 16.72 -0.22 11.08
C LEU A 222 18.10 -0.43 10.42
N SER A 223 18.11 -0.41 9.09
CA SER A 223 19.30 -0.36 8.24
C SER A 223 18.94 0.30 6.90
N ASN A 224 19.90 0.43 5.97
CA ASN A 224 19.61 0.90 4.62
C ASN A 224 18.69 -0.06 3.83
N ASP A 225 18.49 -1.30 4.29
CA ASP A 225 17.69 -2.31 3.60
C ASP A 225 16.49 -2.79 4.42
N VAL A 226 16.26 -2.21 5.61
CA VAL A 226 15.18 -2.62 6.51
C VAL A 226 14.48 -1.42 7.12
N GLN A 227 13.17 -1.32 6.92
CA GLN A 227 12.30 -0.29 7.48
C GLN A 227 11.21 -0.93 8.35
N LEU A 228 11.00 -0.38 9.54
CA LEU A 228 9.81 -0.59 10.37
C LEU A 228 8.91 0.63 10.22
N ASP A 229 7.60 0.44 10.17
CA ASP A 229 6.66 1.56 10.06
C ASP A 229 5.36 1.33 10.83
N THR A 230 4.67 2.43 11.10
CA THR A 230 3.31 2.42 11.64
C THR A 230 2.50 3.57 11.07
N VAL A 231 1.21 3.34 10.89
CA VAL A 231 0.24 4.33 10.45
C VAL A 231 -1.04 4.18 11.24
N TYR A 232 -1.66 5.32 11.54
CA TYR A 232 -3.02 5.41 12.02
C TYR A 232 -3.85 6.23 11.03
N SER A 233 -5.02 5.72 10.69
CA SER A 233 -5.96 6.35 9.77
C SER A 233 -7.27 6.65 10.48
N ARG A 234 -7.84 7.82 10.19
CA ARG A 234 -9.16 8.23 10.67
C ARG A 234 -10.06 8.49 9.47
N GLY A 235 -11.21 7.81 9.41
CA GLY A 235 -12.25 8.10 8.42
C GLY A 235 -12.75 9.55 8.51
N LEU A 236 -12.90 10.20 7.35
CA LEU A 236 -13.40 11.56 7.21
C LEU A 236 -14.89 11.61 6.83
N ASN A 237 -15.53 10.47 6.59
CA ASN A 237 -16.94 10.35 6.26
C ASN A 237 -17.50 8.97 6.66
N ASP A 238 -18.82 8.82 6.58
CA ASP A 238 -19.56 7.61 6.97
C ASP A 238 -19.38 6.41 6.01
N ARG A 239 -18.52 6.54 4.99
CA ARG A 239 -18.17 5.47 4.04
C ARG A 239 -16.77 4.92 4.26
N SER A 240 -16.03 5.50 5.20
CA SER A 240 -14.66 5.14 5.50
C SER A 240 -14.62 4.43 6.85
N PRO A 241 -13.73 3.43 7.03
CA PRO A 241 -13.47 2.89 8.35
C PRO A 241 -13.21 4.01 9.34
N GLU A 242 -13.87 3.95 10.50
CA GLU A 242 -13.72 4.95 11.54
C GLU A 242 -12.26 5.06 11.97
N HIS A 243 -11.61 3.91 12.17
CA HIS A 243 -10.23 3.84 12.64
C HIS A 243 -9.49 2.73 11.90
N ALA A 244 -8.25 2.98 11.52
CA ALA A 244 -7.34 1.92 11.14
C ALA A 244 -5.97 2.10 11.79
N LEU A 245 -5.27 0.99 12.01
CA LEU A 245 -3.90 0.95 12.49
C LEU A 245 -3.12 -0.09 11.68
N GLY A 246 -1.95 0.31 11.20
CA GLY A 246 -1.00 -0.58 10.52
C GLY A 246 0.35 -0.60 11.21
N VAL A 247 0.99 -1.76 11.21
CA VAL A 247 2.42 -1.91 11.53
C VAL A 247 3.07 -2.75 10.44
N GLY A 248 4.07 -2.18 9.78
CA GLY A 248 4.73 -2.78 8.63
C GLY A 248 6.22 -2.99 8.82
N LEU A 249 6.75 -3.94 8.06
CA LEU A 249 8.16 -4.26 7.98
C LEU A 249 8.53 -4.51 6.52
N SER A 250 9.54 -3.78 6.06
CA SER A 250 9.99 -3.79 4.67
C SER A 250 11.45 -4.17 4.58
N PHE A 251 11.79 -5.00 3.59
CA PHE A 251 13.13 -5.56 3.38
C PHE A 251 13.54 -5.48 1.92
N ARG A 252 14.81 -5.16 1.66
CA ARG A 252 15.42 -5.18 0.32
C ARG A 252 16.56 -6.20 0.23
N PHE A 253 16.65 -6.89 -0.91
CA PHE A 253 17.64 -7.91 -1.24
C PHE A 253 18.36 -7.59 -2.55
#